data_AF-A0A0G4LSR1-F1
#
_entry.id   AF-A0A0G4LSR1-F1
#
_cell.length_a   1.000
_cell.length_b   1.000
_cell.length_c   1.000
_cell.angle_alpha   90.00
_cell.angle_beta   90.00
_cell.angle_gamma   90.00
#
_symmetry.space_group_name_H-M   'P 1'
#
loop_
_entity.id
_entity.type
_entity.pdbx_description
1 polymer ?
#
loop_
_entity_poly.entity_id
_entity_poly.type
_entity_poly.pdbx_seq_one_letter_code
_entity_poly.pdbx_strand_id
1 'polypeptide(L)'
;MERYTVDLNLVNEIDGDTMIALSHLSTVVRELRQPGPDGTPGKGPIANELWEYQLAVGQTKYCFAEERLNRLKCYYLSLITVAGVDFAARLRAREPMALFIIMYWAILLHRANDDPMVWWSTAWMSKSTVGRDLVAE
;
A
#
# COMPACT_ATOMS: atom_id res chain seq x y z
N MET A 1 16.72 21.14 11.73
CA MET A 1 16.02 19.88 11.43
C MET A 1 14.81 19.84 12.36
N GLU A 2 13.65 20.29 11.88
CA GLU A 2 12.42 20.20 12.68
C GLU A 2 12.11 18.71 12.94
N ARG A 3 11.72 18.39 14.17
CA ARG A 3 11.30 17.03 14.52
C ARG A 3 10.02 16.72 13.76
N TYR A 4 10.09 15.80 12.80
CA TYR A 4 8.91 15.23 12.17
C TYR A 4 8.03 14.61 13.27
N THR A 5 6.84 15.19 13.45
CA THR A 5 5.82 14.69 14.37
C THR A 5 4.70 14.11 13.54
N VAL A 6 4.40 12.83 13.77
CA VAL A 6 3.31 12.13 13.09
C VAL A 6 2.00 12.73 13.60
N ASP A 7 1.27 13.44 12.75
CA ASP A 7 -0.03 13.99 13.10
C ASP A 7 -1.14 12.98 12.77
N LEU A 8 -1.83 12.48 13.79
CA LEU A 8 -2.87 11.47 13.63
C LEU A 8 -4.15 12.02 12.98
N ASN A 9 -4.32 13.35 12.96
CA ASN A 9 -5.49 14.00 12.34
C ASN A 9 -5.40 14.04 10.81
N LEU A 10 -4.24 13.69 10.23
CA LEU A 10 -3.96 13.70 8.80
C LEU A 10 -4.92 12.83 7.97
N VAL A 11 -5.46 11.78 8.57
CA VAL A 11 -6.43 10.89 7.91
C VAL A 11 -7.73 11.64 7.56
N ASN A 12 -8.06 12.73 8.26
CA ASN A 12 -9.27 13.50 8.01
C ASN A 12 -9.17 14.45 6.80
N GLU A 13 -7.98 14.65 6.24
CA GLU A 13 -7.76 15.52 5.08
C GLU A 13 -7.68 14.75 3.74
N ILE A 14 -7.76 13.41 3.81
CA ILE A 14 -7.80 12.53 2.64
C ILE A 14 -9.12 12.73 1.88
N ASP A 15 -9.08 12.70 0.55
CA ASP A 15 -10.29 12.79 -0.27
C ASP A 15 -11.26 11.62 0.00
N GLY A 16 -12.56 11.85 -0.26
CA GLY A 16 -13.62 10.90 0.08
C GLY A 16 -13.43 9.53 -0.55
N ASP A 17 -13.00 9.46 -1.80
CA ASP A 17 -12.82 8.20 -2.53
C ASP A 17 -11.63 7.41 -1.99
N THR A 18 -10.50 8.09 -1.73
CA THR A 18 -9.33 7.46 -1.08
C THR A 18 -9.68 6.98 0.33
N MET A 19 -10.49 7.73 1.10
CA MET A 19 -10.97 7.29 2.41
C MET A 19 -11.83 6.03 2.34
N ILE A 20 -12.75 5.95 1.37
CA ILE A 20 -13.56 4.75 1.13
C ILE A 20 -12.66 3.57 0.77
N ALA A 21 -11.70 3.76 -0.12
CA ALA A 21 -10.75 2.71 -0.48
C ALA A 21 -9.93 2.23 0.74
N LEU A 22 -9.42 3.14 1.58
CA LEU A 22 -8.70 2.77 2.81
C LEU A 22 -9.61 2.09 3.85
N SER A 23 -10.90 2.41 3.87
CA SER A 23 -11.90 1.70 4.67
C SER A 23 -12.09 0.26 4.17
N HIS A 24 -12.18 0.07 2.85
CA HIS A 24 -12.21 -1.27 2.26
C HIS A 24 -10.94 -2.05 2.57
N LEU A 25 -9.76 -1.43 2.50
CA LEU A 25 -8.50 -2.06 2.92
C LEU A 25 -8.55 -2.54 4.38
N SER A 26 -9.10 -1.70 5.27
CA SER A 26 -9.28 -2.03 6.69
C SER A 26 -10.29 -3.15 6.92
N THR A 27 -11.29 -3.26 6.07
CA THR A 27 -12.28 -4.33 6.12
C THR A 27 -11.67 -5.63 5.64
N VAL A 28 -11.00 -5.60 4.48
CA VAL A 28 -10.36 -6.79 3.89
C VAL A 28 -9.31 -7.37 4.82
N VAL A 29 -8.45 -6.56 5.47
CA VAL A 29 -7.43 -7.11 6.39
C VAL A 29 -8.05 -7.88 7.56
N ARG A 30 -9.25 -7.48 8.02
CA ARG A 30 -9.94 -8.11 9.15
C ARG A 30 -10.64 -9.41 8.79
N GLU A 31 -11.02 -9.57 7.53
CA GLU A 31 -11.82 -10.73 7.08
C GLU A 31 -11.00 -11.74 6.26
N LEU A 32 -9.93 -11.27 5.60
CA LEU A 32 -9.20 -12.08 4.63
C LEU A 32 -8.28 -13.09 5.33
N ARG A 33 -8.67 -14.36 5.29
CA ARG A 33 -7.80 -15.48 5.66
C ARG A 33 -6.74 -15.73 4.60
N GLN A 34 -5.50 -15.87 5.06
CA GLN A 34 -4.39 -16.24 4.21
C GLN A 34 -4.41 -17.74 3.87
N PRO A 35 -3.67 -18.17 2.84
CA PRO A 35 -3.42 -19.58 2.62
C PRO A 35 -2.78 -20.24 3.84
N GLY A 36 -3.10 -21.53 4.06
CA GLY A 36 -2.42 -22.34 5.07
C GLY A 36 -0.96 -22.62 4.70
N PRO A 37 -0.17 -23.25 5.59
CA PRO A 37 1.22 -23.62 5.32
C PRO A 37 1.39 -24.56 4.11
N ASP A 38 0.34 -25.32 3.80
CA ASP A 38 0.20 -26.22 2.67
C ASP A 38 -0.25 -25.52 1.37
N GLY A 39 -0.45 -24.20 1.41
CA GLY A 39 -0.98 -23.39 0.31
C GLY A 39 -2.50 -23.50 0.16
N THR A 40 -3.21 -24.22 1.04
CA THR A 40 -4.66 -24.35 0.93
C THR A 40 -5.33 -23.00 1.20
N PRO A 41 -6.15 -22.46 0.26
CA PRO A 41 -6.82 -21.18 0.46
C PRO A 41 -7.70 -21.16 1.72
N GLY A 42 -7.66 -20.06 2.46
CA GLY A 42 -8.57 -19.81 3.59
C GLY A 42 -8.33 -20.65 4.86
N LYS A 43 -7.29 -21.48 4.91
CA LYS A 43 -6.93 -22.26 6.11
C LYS A 43 -5.91 -21.57 7.02
N GLY A 44 -5.29 -20.50 6.57
CA GLY A 44 -4.32 -19.73 7.33
C GLY A 44 -4.97 -18.75 8.32
N PRO A 45 -4.12 -18.00 9.04
CA PRO A 45 -4.57 -16.94 9.94
C PRO A 45 -5.28 -15.84 9.15
N ILE A 46 -6.11 -15.08 9.86
CA ILE A 46 -6.69 -13.84 9.34
C ILE A 46 -5.54 -12.84 9.15
N ALA A 47 -5.55 -12.05 8.07
CA ALA A 47 -4.46 -11.12 7.80
C ALA A 47 -4.20 -10.15 8.97
N ASN A 48 -5.24 -9.68 9.65
CA ASN A 48 -5.13 -8.82 10.82
C ASN A 48 -4.50 -9.50 12.06
N GLU A 49 -4.33 -10.82 12.08
CA GLU A 49 -3.61 -11.52 13.15
C GLU A 49 -2.08 -11.47 12.93
N LEU A 50 -1.65 -11.04 11.74
CA LEU A 50 -0.26 -11.00 11.33
C LEU A 50 0.29 -9.57 11.42
N TRP A 51 1.38 -9.41 12.16
CA TRP A 51 1.96 -8.11 12.52
C TRP A 51 2.41 -7.31 11.29
N GLU A 52 3.05 -7.97 10.34
CA GLU A 52 3.51 -7.44 9.07
C GLU A 52 2.38 -6.84 8.23
N TYR A 53 1.17 -7.42 8.27
CA TYR A 53 0.01 -6.86 7.59
C TYR A 53 -0.60 -5.68 8.34
N GLN A 54 -0.59 -5.70 9.68
CA GLN A 54 -0.99 -4.53 10.47
C GLN A 54 -0.07 -3.33 10.17
N LEU A 55 1.26 -3.57 10.17
CA LEU A 55 2.26 -2.56 9.83
C LEU A 55 2.11 -2.07 8.39
N ALA A 56 1.97 -2.99 7.43
CA ALA A 56 1.81 -2.62 6.03
C ALA A 56 0.54 -1.80 5.79
N VAL A 57 -0.61 -2.22 6.32
CA VAL A 57 -1.87 -1.47 6.20
C VAL A 57 -1.78 -0.11 6.89
N GLY A 58 -1.21 -0.05 8.09
CA GLY A 58 -0.97 1.20 8.80
C GLY A 58 -0.12 2.16 7.97
N GLN A 59 1.02 1.67 7.46
CA GLN A 59 1.92 2.48 6.67
C GLN A 59 1.28 2.92 5.35
N THR A 60 0.53 2.06 4.66
CA THR A 60 -0.21 2.42 3.45
C THR A 60 -1.16 3.61 3.71
N LYS A 61 -1.91 3.60 4.81
CA LYS A 61 -2.80 4.72 5.18
C LYS A 61 -2.02 6.02 5.38
N TYR A 62 -0.91 5.95 6.11
CA TYR A 62 -0.04 7.12 6.30
C TYR A 62 0.54 7.64 4.99
N CYS A 63 0.91 6.75 4.07
CA CYS A 63 1.45 7.16 2.78
C CYS A 63 0.43 7.94 1.94
N PHE A 64 -0.85 7.58 1.96
CA PHE A 64 -1.90 8.39 1.32
C PHE A 64 -2.14 9.72 2.03
N ALA A 65 -2.08 9.74 3.36
CA ALA A 65 -2.21 10.98 4.11
C ALA A 65 -1.06 11.97 3.81
N GLU A 66 0.18 11.47 3.77
CA GLU A 66 1.37 12.27 3.45
C GLU A 66 1.41 12.70 1.98
N GLU A 67 0.93 11.86 1.05
CA GLU A 67 0.79 12.20 -0.38
C GLU A 67 -0.15 13.39 -0.57
N ARG A 68 -1.33 13.34 0.08
CA ARG A 68 -2.34 14.41 0.00
C ARG A 68 -1.82 15.76 0.49
N LEU A 69 -0.97 15.75 1.50
CA LEU A 69 -0.36 16.96 2.05
C LEU A 69 0.88 17.41 1.31
N ASN A 70 1.42 16.55 0.43
CA ASN A 70 2.62 16.81 -0.35
C ASN A 70 3.84 17.21 0.53
N ARG A 71 3.86 16.76 1.79
CA ARG A 71 4.89 17.12 2.80
C ARG A 71 6.19 16.37 2.60
N LEU A 72 6.09 15.06 2.35
CA LEU A 72 7.23 14.18 2.17
C LEU A 72 7.12 13.43 0.84
N LYS A 73 7.89 13.89 -0.15
CA LYS A 73 8.04 13.20 -1.43
C LYS A 73 8.61 11.79 -1.20
N CYS A 74 8.16 10.83 -2.00
CA CYS A 74 8.60 9.44 -1.94
C CYS A 74 8.33 8.72 -0.60
N TYR A 75 7.51 9.29 0.31
CA TYR A 75 7.24 8.66 1.60
C TYR A 75 6.65 7.24 1.45
N TYR A 76 5.92 6.98 0.37
CA TYR A 76 5.39 5.66 0.04
C TYR A 76 6.46 4.55 -0.08
N LEU A 77 7.74 4.88 -0.30
CA LEU A 77 8.83 3.89 -0.28
C LEU A 77 9.06 3.28 1.11
N SER A 78 8.69 4.00 2.17
CA SER A 78 8.79 3.52 3.54
C SER A 78 7.93 2.28 3.83
N LEU A 79 6.90 2.00 3.01
CA LEU A 79 6.10 0.78 3.13
C LEU A 79 6.97 -0.47 3.16
N ILE A 80 7.95 -0.55 2.25
CA ILE A 80 8.83 -1.72 2.11
C ILE A 80 9.66 -1.90 3.39
N THR A 81 10.18 -0.80 3.93
CA THR A 81 11.01 -0.85 5.15
C THR A 81 10.20 -1.13 6.41
N VAL A 82 8.98 -0.59 6.51
CA VAL A 82 8.12 -0.75 7.69
C VAL A 82 7.45 -2.13 7.71
N ALA A 83 6.95 -2.61 6.58
CA ALA A 83 6.33 -3.93 6.48
C ALA A 83 7.35 -5.08 6.64
N GLY A 84 8.61 -4.83 6.29
CA GLY A 84 9.73 -5.71 6.59
C GLY A 84 9.86 -6.95 5.70
N VAL A 85 10.81 -7.81 6.08
CA VAL A 85 11.19 -9.00 5.30
C VAL A 85 10.08 -10.05 5.24
N ASP A 86 9.27 -10.16 6.29
CA ASP A 86 8.16 -11.13 6.35
C ASP A 86 7.07 -10.75 5.35
N PHE A 87 6.74 -9.46 5.23
CA PHE A 87 5.84 -8.99 4.17
C PHE A 87 6.40 -9.28 2.78
N ALA A 88 7.71 -9.06 2.55
CA ALA A 88 8.35 -9.36 1.27
C ALA A 88 8.32 -10.86 0.94
N ALA A 89 8.49 -11.74 1.94
CA ALA A 89 8.36 -13.18 1.77
C ALA A 89 6.94 -13.57 1.35
N ARG A 90 5.91 -12.98 1.98
CA ARG A 90 4.49 -13.20 1.64
C ARG A 90 4.11 -12.68 0.26
N LEU A 91 4.65 -11.52 -0.12
CA LEU A 91 4.50 -10.98 -1.46
C LEU A 91 5.10 -11.93 -2.51
N ARG A 92 6.28 -12.50 -2.22
CA ARG A 92 6.93 -13.51 -3.07
C ARG A 92 6.09 -14.79 -3.16
N ALA A 93 5.45 -15.20 -2.06
CA ALA A 93 4.50 -16.30 -2.01
C ALA A 93 3.15 -15.99 -2.68
N ARG A 94 2.97 -14.76 -3.19
CA ARG A 94 1.73 -14.29 -3.84
C ARG A 94 0.51 -14.41 -2.93
N GLU A 95 0.70 -14.14 -1.64
CA GLU A 95 -0.40 -14.12 -0.70
C GLU A 95 -1.43 -13.04 -1.08
N PRO A 96 -2.74 -13.33 -1.03
CA PRO A 96 -3.77 -12.41 -1.47
C PRO A 96 -3.71 -11.04 -0.78
N MET A 97 -3.43 -10.99 0.53
CA MET A 97 -3.36 -9.71 1.24
C MET A 97 -2.12 -8.90 0.84
N ALA A 98 -0.96 -9.55 0.67
CA ALA A 98 0.27 -8.88 0.23
C ALA A 98 0.09 -8.27 -1.17
N LEU A 99 -0.52 -9.02 -2.09
CA LEU A 99 -0.85 -8.52 -3.43
C LEU A 99 -1.88 -7.38 -3.36
N PHE A 100 -2.87 -7.48 -2.51
CA PHE A 100 -3.86 -6.42 -2.36
C PHE A 100 -3.23 -5.12 -1.86
N ILE A 101 -2.34 -5.17 -0.87
CA ILE A 101 -1.62 -4.00 -0.35
C ILE A 101 -0.69 -3.39 -1.41
N ILE A 102 0.01 -4.21 -2.20
CA ILE A 102 0.92 -3.67 -3.23
C ILE A 102 0.16 -2.93 -4.34
N MET A 103 -1.13 -3.25 -4.58
CA MET A 103 -1.97 -2.46 -5.50
C MET A 103 -2.18 -1.03 -4.99
N TYR A 104 -2.43 -0.83 -3.68
CA TYR A 104 -2.51 0.52 -3.09
C TYR A 104 -1.18 1.27 -3.22
N TRP A 105 -0.07 0.57 -3.02
CA TRP A 105 1.26 1.13 -3.20
C TRP A 105 1.53 1.52 -4.67
N ALA A 106 1.06 0.72 -5.63
CA ALA A 106 1.18 1.03 -7.06
C ALA A 106 0.41 2.30 -7.44
N ILE A 107 -0.74 2.58 -6.80
CA ILE A 107 -1.48 3.84 -6.99
C ILE A 107 -0.66 5.03 -6.49
N LEU A 108 -0.03 4.92 -5.31
CA LEU A 108 0.85 5.98 -4.79
C LEU A 108 2.05 6.22 -5.71
N LEU A 109 2.66 5.15 -6.22
CA LEU A 109 3.74 5.25 -7.21
C LEU A 109 3.24 5.90 -8.51
N HIS A 110 2.03 5.55 -8.95
CA HIS A 110 1.41 6.13 -10.14
C HIS A 110 1.24 7.64 -10.02
N ARG A 111 0.65 8.11 -8.91
CA ARG A 111 0.47 9.54 -8.62
C ARG A 111 1.79 10.28 -8.47
N ALA A 112 2.81 9.62 -7.92
CA ALA A 112 4.14 10.23 -7.75
C ALA A 112 4.89 10.46 -9.06
N ASN A 113 4.47 9.87 -10.18
CA ASN A 113 5.16 9.99 -11.47
C ASN A 113 5.00 11.35 -12.14
N ASP A 114 4.05 12.16 -11.68
CA ASP A 114 3.92 13.54 -12.08
C ASP A 114 5.00 14.44 -11.42
N ASP A 115 5.75 13.90 -10.45
CA ASP A 115 6.83 14.61 -9.76
C ASP A 115 8.19 14.40 -10.49
N PRO A 116 8.84 15.49 -10.95
CA PRO A 116 10.16 15.43 -11.59
C PRO A 116 11.26 14.79 -10.74
N MET A 117 11.13 14.81 -9.40
CA MET A 117 12.09 14.18 -8.48
C MET A 117 12.05 12.65 -8.54
N VAL A 118 10.97 12.07 -9.06
CA VAL A 118 10.79 10.61 -9.18
C VAL A 118 11.03 10.16 -10.63
N TRP A 119 11.99 10.80 -11.30
CA TRP A 119 12.38 10.50 -12.68
C TRP A 119 12.68 9.01 -12.91
N TRP A 120 13.18 8.29 -11.92
CA TRP A 120 13.48 6.85 -12.01
C TRP A 120 12.21 5.98 -12.11
N SER A 121 11.06 6.46 -11.61
CA SER A 121 9.78 5.75 -11.73
C SER A 121 9.19 5.82 -13.14
N THR A 122 9.49 6.89 -13.89
CA THR A 122 9.04 7.04 -15.28
C THR A 122 9.58 5.92 -16.17
N ALA A 123 10.83 5.48 -15.96
CA ALA A 123 11.43 4.37 -16.68
C ALA A 123 10.76 3.01 -16.35
N TRP A 124 10.29 2.84 -15.12
CA TRP A 124 9.55 1.65 -14.68
C TRP A 124 8.10 1.64 -15.21
N MET A 125 7.40 2.77 -15.13
CA MET A 125 5.99 2.86 -15.53
C MET A 125 5.75 3.09 -17.03
N SER A 126 6.72 3.67 -17.75
CA SER A 126 6.69 3.75 -19.22
C SER A 126 6.62 2.36 -19.88
N LYS A 127 7.20 1.34 -19.23
CA LYS A 127 7.16 -0.06 -19.70
C LYS A 127 5.94 -0.84 -19.22
N SER A 128 5.16 -0.33 -18.26
CA SER A 128 3.99 -1.00 -17.70
C SER A 128 2.70 -0.45 -18.33
N THR A 129 2.28 -1.03 -19.44
CA THR A 129 0.92 -0.85 -20.02
C THR A 129 -0.15 -1.65 -19.26
N VAL A 130 0.26 -2.55 -18.36
CA VAL A 130 -0.65 -3.47 -17.66
C VAL A 130 -1.63 -2.69 -16.78
N GLY A 131 -2.92 -2.77 -17.13
CA GLY A 131 -4.04 -2.20 -16.37
C GLY A 131 -4.59 -0.88 -16.91
N ARG A 132 -3.83 -0.12 -17.72
CA ARG A 132 -4.36 1.11 -18.36
C ARG A 132 -5.41 0.80 -19.44
N ASP A 133 -5.27 -0.33 -20.12
CA ASP A 133 -6.22 -0.80 -21.13
C ASP A 133 -7.54 -1.34 -20.51
N LEU A 134 -7.60 -1.52 -19.18
CA LEU A 134 -8.81 -2.00 -18.49
C LEU A 134 -9.75 -0.88 -18.04
N VAL A 135 -9.31 0.38 -18.11
CA VAL A 135 -10.09 1.57 -17.70
C VAL A 135 -10.44 2.43 -18.92
N ALA A 136 -9.97 2.04 -20.10
CA ALA A 136 -10.32 2.67 -21.37
C ALA A 136 -11.59 2.01 -21.96
N GLU A 137 -12.72 2.15 -21.27
CA GLU A 137 -14.06 1.99 -21.83
C GLU A 137 -14.93 3.20 -21.46
#